data_AF-A0A5C6E9S1-F1
#
_entry.id   AF-A0A5C6E9S1-F1
#
_cell.length_a   1.000
_cell.length_b   1.000
_cell.length_c   1.000
_cell.angle_alpha   90.00
_cell.angle_beta   90.00
_cell.angle_gamma   90.00
#
_symmetry.space_group_name_H-M   'P 1'
#
loop_
_entity.id
_entity.type
_entity.pdbx_description
1 polymer ?
#
loop_
_entity_poly.entity_id
_entity_poly.type
_entity_poly.pdbx_seq_one_letter_code
_entity_poly.pdbx_strand_id
1 'polypeptide(L)' 'MALVLTCTKCGQRLSIPDELRGRRVRCPKCSESHLVGEKKKAATSPAAAKPQAMARHAKKHDKQQRIDGAP' A
#
# COMPACT_ATOMS: atom_id res chain seq x y z
N MET A 1 -5.44 30.85 4.26
CA MET A 1 -6.33 30.33 5.33
C MET A 1 -5.73 29.04 5.88
N ALA A 2 -5.96 28.71 7.15
CA ALA A 2 -5.43 27.48 7.77
C ALA A 2 -6.59 26.62 8.29
N LEU A 3 -6.45 25.30 8.21
CA LEU A 3 -7.38 24.35 8.82
C LEU A 3 -6.77 23.80 10.10
N VAL A 4 -7.64 23.50 11.07
CA VAL A 4 -7.21 22.86 12.32
C VAL A 4 -7.39 21.35 12.19
N LEU A 5 -6.28 20.62 12.23
CA LEU A 5 -6.28 19.15 12.27
C LEU A 5 -6.02 18.69 13.70
N THR A 6 -6.94 17.89 14.24
CA THR A 6 -6.75 17.26 15.55
C THR A 6 -6.10 15.89 15.39
N CYS A 7 -4.95 15.69 16.02
CA CYS A 7 -4.25 14.41 16.03
C CYS A 7 -5.03 13.40 16.89
N THR A 8 -5.38 12.25 16.33
CA THR A 8 -6.12 11.17 17.03
C THR A 8 -5.25 10.36 18.00
N LYS A 9 -3.92 10.48 17.92
CA LYS A 9 -2.98 9.78 18.81
C LYS A 9 -2.68 10.55 20.09
N CYS A 10 -2.43 11.85 19.99
CA CYS A 10 -2.03 12.68 21.12
C CYS A 10 -3.04 13.78 21.49
N GLY A 11 -4.09 13.99 20.67
CA GLY A 11 -5.08 15.05 20.90
C GLY A 11 -4.61 16.46 20.54
N GLN A 12 -3.39 16.62 20.03
CA GLN A 12 -2.86 17.94 19.67
C GLN A 12 -3.66 18.56 18.50
N ARG A 13 -4.02 19.85 18.63
CA ARG A 13 -4.55 20.66 17.53
C ARG A 13 -3.39 21.28 16.75
N LEU A 14 -3.33 20.99 15.45
CA LEU A 14 -2.35 21.55 14.52
C LEU A 14 -3.04 22.52 13.58
N SER A 15 -2.55 23.75 13.52
CA SER A 15 -2.90 24.68 12.44
C SER A 15 -2.07 24.33 11.21
N ILE A 16 -2.73 23.85 10.17
CA ILE A 16 -2.09 23.48 8.91
C ILE A 16 -2.55 24.46 7.84
N PRO A 17 -1.62 25.12 7.12
CA PRO A 17 -1.97 25.98 6.00
C PRO A 17 -2.67 25.18 4.90
N ASP A 18 -3.66 25.79 4.24
CA ASP A 18 -4.45 25.12 3.20
C ASP A 18 -3.58 24.64 2.02
N GLU A 19 -2.43 25.28 1.80
CA GLU A 19 -1.42 24.92 0.81
C GLU A 19 -0.86 23.50 0.98
N LEU A 20 -0.96 22.94 2.19
CA LEU A 20 -0.53 21.58 2.50
C LEU A 20 -1.67 20.55 2.42
N ARG A 21 -2.89 20.95 2.01
CA ARG A 21 -3.96 20.00 1.72
C ARG A 21 -3.56 19.02 0.63
N GLY A 22 -3.91 17.75 0.82
CA GLY A 22 -3.49 16.62 -0.01
C GLY A 22 -2.08 16.12 0.28
N ARG A 23 -1.32 16.75 1.19
CA ARG A 23 0.00 16.26 1.61
C ARG A 23 -0.04 15.51 2.93
N ARG A 24 0.99 14.68 3.16
CA ARG A 24 1.25 14.03 4.44
C ARG A 24 2.07 14.97 5.31
N VAL A 25 1.57 15.26 6.50
CA VAL A 25 2.28 16.06 7.52
C VAL A 25 2.57 15.20 8.73
N ARG A 26 3.62 15.55 9.47
CA ARG A 26 4.01 14.87 10.70
C ARG A 26 3.60 15.69 11.91
N CYS A 27 3.04 15.04 12.91
CA CYS A 27 2.69 15.68 14.17
C CYS A 27 3.97 16.06 14.94
N PRO A 28 4.16 17.31 15.38
CA PRO A 28 5.36 17.71 16.11
C PRO A 28 5.41 17.18 17.56
N LYS A 29 4.27 16.70 18.09
CA LYS A 29 4.17 16.14 19.44
C LYS A 29 4.48 14.65 19.50
N CYS A 30 3.78 13.86 18.67
CA CYS A 30 3.88 12.40 18.69
C CYS A 30 4.58 11.81 17.46
N SER A 31 5.01 12.66 16.52
CA SER A 31 5.65 12.20 15.29
C SER A 31 4.77 11.37 14.35
N GLU A 32 3.46 11.35 14.57
CA GLU A 32 2.49 10.59 13.76
C GLU A 32 2.25 11.24 12.39
N SER A 33 2.07 10.43 11.35
CA SER A 33 1.82 10.90 9.99
C SER A 33 0.33 11.02 9.72
N HIS A 34 -0.13 12.23 9.39
CA HIS A 34 -1.53 12.51 9.04
C HIS A 34 -1.65 13.08 7.64
N LEU A 35 -2.75 12.74 6.97
CA LEU A 35 -3.05 13.22 5.64
C LEU A 35 -4.05 14.37 5.72
N VAL A 36 -3.66 15.51 5.15
CA VAL A 36 -4.38 16.77 5.32
C VAL A 36 -5.50 16.84 4.29
N GLY A 37 -6.75 16.59 4.68
CA GLY A 37 -7.92 16.98 3.88
C GLY A 37 -8.34 16.06 2.73
N GLU A 38 -8.12 14.75 2.80
CA GLU A 38 -8.83 13.84 1.89
C GLU A 38 -10.21 13.48 2.47
N LYS A 39 -11.26 14.01 1.85
CA LYS A 39 -12.60 13.42 1.91
C LYS A 39 -12.44 11.96 1.50
N LYS A 40 -12.62 11.05 2.46
CA LYS A 40 -12.55 9.59 2.31
C LYS A 40 -12.87 9.13 0.88
N LYS A 41 -11.84 8.75 0.12
CA LYS A 41 -11.91 7.56 -0.71
C LYS A 41 -10.70 6.69 -0.38
N ALA A 42 -11.01 5.42 -0.20
CA ALA A 42 -10.18 4.42 0.43
C ALA A 42 -8.81 4.26 -0.24
N ALA A 43 -7.83 3.92 0.59
CA ALA A 43 -6.78 2.94 0.31
C ALA A 43 -6.35 2.81 -1.15
N THR A 44 -5.36 3.59 -1.56
CA THR A 44 -4.35 3.08 -2.47
C THR A 44 -3.07 2.89 -1.67
N SER A 45 -3.03 1.73 -1.02
CA SER A 45 -1.76 1.05 -0.77
C SER A 45 -1.00 1.06 -2.09
N PRO A 46 0.26 1.53 -2.17
CA PRO A 46 1.07 1.30 -3.35
C PRO A 46 1.38 -0.21 -3.42
N ALA A 47 0.40 -0.97 -3.92
CA ALA A 47 0.58 -2.33 -4.41
C ALA A 47 1.27 -2.25 -5.79
N ALA A 48 2.48 -1.68 -5.78
CA ALA A 48 3.53 -2.14 -6.66
C ALA A 48 4.20 -3.29 -5.88
N ALA A 49 4.30 -4.54 -6.35
CA ALA A 49 4.09 -5.02 -7.69
C ALA A 49 3.89 -6.56 -7.67
N LYS A 50 2.90 -7.00 -8.45
CA LYS A 50 2.75 -8.32 -9.11
C LYS A 50 2.23 -9.52 -8.28
N PRO A 51 0.99 -9.98 -8.53
CA PRO A 51 0.56 -11.33 -8.18
C PRO A 51 1.30 -12.34 -9.07
N GLN A 52 2.29 -13.05 -8.52
CA GLN A 52 3.02 -14.15 -9.19
C GLN A 52 2.18 -15.45 -9.29
N ALA A 53 0.88 -15.31 -9.57
CA ALA A 53 -0.05 -16.42 -9.71
C ALA A 53 -0.40 -16.66 -11.19
N MET A 54 0.61 -16.73 -12.06
CA MET A 54 0.46 -17.25 -13.43
C MET A 54 1.82 -17.43 -14.11
N ALA A 55 2.53 -18.52 -13.77
CA ALA A 55 3.55 -19.09 -14.65
C ALA A 55 3.79 -20.60 -14.36
N ARG A 56 3.09 -21.44 -15.14
CA ARG A 56 3.62 -22.66 -15.80
C ARG A 56 3.57 -24.01 -15.06
N HIS A 57 2.36 -24.56 -15.05
CA HIS A 57 2.07 -25.99 -15.26
C HIS A 57 2.41 -26.42 -16.70
N ALA A 58 3.63 -26.88 -16.99
CA ALA A 58 3.92 -27.66 -18.20
C ALA A 58 5.36 -28.21 -18.16
N LYS A 59 5.59 -29.43 -17.66
CA LYS A 59 6.70 -30.32 -18.11
C LYS A 59 6.89 -31.66 -17.37
N LYS A 60 6.07 -32.05 -16.38
CA LYS A 60 6.23 -33.38 -15.75
C LYS A 60 5.53 -34.55 -16.47
N HIS A 61 5.13 -34.37 -17.73
CA HIS A 61 4.76 -35.47 -18.63
C HIS A 61 6.01 -36.21 -19.18
N ASP A 62 7.22 -35.69 -18.91
CA ASP A 62 8.50 -36.25 -19.35
C ASP A 62 8.81 -37.63 -18.73
N LYS A 63 8.40 -37.88 -17.48
CA LYS A 63 8.69 -39.16 -16.80
C LYS A 63 7.88 -40.33 -17.37
N GLN A 64 6.72 -40.09 -17.97
CA GLN A 64 5.85 -41.14 -18.51
C GLN A 64 6.39 -41.73 -19.82
N GLN A 65 7.26 -41.01 -20.56
CA GLN A 65 7.78 -41.49 -21.85
C GLN A 65 9.03 -42.37 -21.76
N ARG A 66 9.66 -42.50 -20.58
CA ARG A 66 10.84 -43.37 -20.40
C ARG A 66 10.53 -44.83 -20.08
N ILE A 67 9.27 -45.17 -19.75
CA ILE A 67 8.88 -46.56 -19.45
C ILE A 67 8.55 -47.38 -20.70
N ASP A 68 8.35 -46.73 -21.86
CA ASP A 68 7.84 -47.34 -23.10
C ASP A 68 8.94 -47.76 -24.09
N GLY A 69 10.22 -47.85 -23.66
CA GLY A 69 11.33 -48.06 -24.60
C GLY A 69 12.54 -48.79 -24.06
N ALA A 70 12.41 -50.10 -23.80
CA ALA A 70 13.47 -51.07 -24.10
C ALA A 70 12.88 -52.50 -24.14
N PRO A 71 13.11 -53.27 -25.23
CA PRO A 71 12.59 -54.63 -25.44
C PRO A 71 13.27 -55.71 -24.60
#